data_AF-A0A1A8B113-F1
#
_entry.id   AF-A0A1A8B113-F1
#
_cell.length_a   1.000
_cell.length_b   1.000
_cell.length_c   1.000
_cell.angle_alpha   90.00
_cell.angle_beta   90.00
_cell.angle_gamma   90.00
#
_symmetry.space_group_name_H-M   'P 1'
#
loop_
_entity.id
_entity.type
_entity.pdbx_description
1 polymer ?
#
loop_
_entity_poly.entity_id
_entity_poly.type
_entity_poly.pdbx_seq_one_letter_code
_entity_poly.pdbx_strand_id
1 'polypeptide(L)'
;MADIPENAPEHCPGTASEQAGKSASCQGCPNQNLCASGATKAPDPAIAEIGEKLSSVKHKILVLSGKGGVGKSTFSAHLAHALASDSTKEVALLDVDICGPSIPRIMGLEGEQVHQSGSGWSPVYVDDNLAVMSIGFLLSSPDDAVIWRGPKKNGMIKQFLKDVDWGELDYLIVDTPPGTSDEHLSIVQYLSSTPVDGAVIITTPQEVSLQDVRKEIRFCQKVKLPIIGVVENMSGFVCPKCKVIDVLKF
;
A
#
# COMPACT_ATOMS: atom_id res chain seq x y z
N MET A 1 -11.41 5.74 -11.43
CA MET A 1 -12.55 6.19 -10.60
C MET A 1 -13.70 6.59 -11.51
N ALA A 2 -14.77 5.81 -11.53
CA ALA A 2 -15.99 6.21 -12.20
C ALA A 2 -16.90 6.87 -11.16
N ASP A 3 -16.93 8.19 -11.14
CA ASP A 3 -17.81 8.98 -10.24
C ASP A 3 -19.30 8.84 -10.62
N ILE A 4 -19.59 7.99 -11.61
CA ILE A 4 -20.91 7.66 -12.14
C ILE A 4 -21.08 6.15 -11.98
N PRO A 5 -21.99 5.69 -11.10
CA PRO A 5 -22.33 4.27 -10.96
C PRO A 5 -22.89 3.68 -12.27
N GLU A 6 -22.72 2.39 -12.51
CA GLU A 6 -23.27 1.71 -13.70
C GLU A 6 -24.80 1.84 -13.82
N ASN A 7 -25.49 1.98 -12.69
CA ASN A 7 -26.95 2.12 -12.63
C ASN A 7 -27.42 3.60 -12.56
N ALA A 8 -26.55 4.55 -12.92
CA ALA A 8 -26.88 5.96 -12.83
C ALA A 8 -27.87 6.38 -13.95
N PRO A 9 -28.69 7.43 -13.72
CA PRO A 9 -29.52 8.01 -14.77
C PRO A 9 -28.68 8.44 -15.99
N GLU A 10 -29.27 8.37 -17.19
CA GLU A 10 -28.65 8.90 -18.40
C GLU A 10 -28.25 10.37 -18.18
N HIS A 11 -27.02 10.71 -18.55
CA HIS A 11 -26.41 12.04 -18.31
C HIS A 11 -26.19 12.40 -16.84
N CYS A 12 -25.95 11.43 -15.96
CA CYS A 12 -25.49 11.70 -14.60
C CYS A 12 -24.22 12.58 -14.62
N PRO A 13 -24.19 13.72 -13.91
CA PRO A 13 -23.02 14.59 -13.87
C PRO A 13 -21.86 14.00 -13.05
N GLY A 14 -22.10 12.89 -12.33
CA GLY A 14 -21.14 12.28 -11.40
C GLY A 14 -21.20 12.87 -9.99
N THR A 15 -20.85 12.06 -8.98
CA THR A 15 -20.94 12.42 -7.55
C THR A 15 -19.93 13.49 -7.12
N ALA A 16 -18.84 13.66 -7.88
CA ALA A 16 -17.83 14.69 -7.64
C ALA A 16 -18.14 16.03 -8.32
N SER A 17 -19.11 16.08 -9.23
CA SER A 17 -19.45 17.30 -10.00
C SER A 17 -20.10 18.39 -9.15
N GLU A 18 -19.89 19.66 -9.48
CA GLU A 18 -20.63 20.78 -8.87
C GLU A 18 -22.14 20.72 -9.16
N GLN A 19 -22.52 20.02 -10.22
CA GLN A 19 -23.91 19.80 -10.62
C GLN A 19 -24.52 18.53 -9.99
N ALA A 20 -23.77 17.78 -9.18
CA ALA A 20 -24.26 16.58 -8.49
C ALA A 20 -25.47 16.91 -7.61
N GLY A 21 -26.59 16.23 -7.84
CA GLY A 21 -27.86 16.48 -7.13
C GLY A 21 -28.59 17.77 -7.54
N LYS A 22 -28.01 18.57 -8.44
CA LYS A 22 -28.54 19.88 -8.87
C LYS A 22 -28.98 19.91 -10.35
N SER A 23 -28.44 19.03 -11.19
CA SER A 23 -28.81 18.96 -12.61
C SER A 23 -30.21 18.37 -12.83
N ALA A 24 -30.79 18.65 -14.01
CA ALA A 24 -32.05 18.03 -14.43
C ALA A 24 -31.97 16.50 -14.45
N SER A 25 -30.82 15.93 -14.83
CA SER A 25 -30.57 14.48 -14.81
C SER A 25 -30.53 13.85 -13.41
N CYS A 26 -30.47 14.65 -12.34
CA CYS A 26 -30.56 14.15 -10.96
C CYS A 26 -32.00 14.09 -10.42
N GLN A 27 -33.00 14.64 -11.12
CA GLN A 27 -34.38 14.66 -10.65
C GLN A 27 -34.94 13.24 -10.55
N GLY A 28 -35.46 12.87 -9.38
CA GLY A 28 -35.99 11.53 -9.12
C GLY A 28 -34.93 10.47 -8.80
N CYS A 29 -33.65 10.84 -8.75
CA CYS A 29 -32.59 9.95 -8.28
C CYS A 29 -32.69 9.74 -6.76
N PRO A 30 -32.67 8.50 -6.24
CA PRO A 30 -32.71 8.22 -4.80
C PRO A 30 -31.60 8.94 -4.00
N ASN A 31 -30.45 9.16 -4.62
CA ASN A 31 -29.29 9.81 -4.00
C ASN A 31 -29.21 11.32 -4.29
N GLN A 32 -30.24 11.94 -4.88
CA GLN A 32 -30.22 13.36 -5.28
C GLN A 32 -29.87 14.30 -4.12
N ASN A 33 -30.55 14.17 -2.98
CA ASN A 33 -30.32 15.01 -1.81
C ASN A 33 -28.92 14.80 -1.21
N LEU A 34 -28.43 13.57 -1.21
CA LEU A 34 -27.09 13.24 -0.73
C LEU A 34 -26.01 13.89 -1.60
N CYS A 35 -26.15 13.78 -2.94
CA CYS A 35 -25.26 14.46 -3.88
C CYS A 35 -25.35 15.99 -3.77
N ALA A 36 -26.56 16.54 -3.64
CA ALA A 36 -26.80 17.98 -3.54
C ALA A 36 -26.21 18.59 -2.26
N SER A 37 -26.19 17.81 -1.16
CA SER A 37 -25.59 18.22 0.11
C SER A 37 -24.07 18.38 0.06
N GLY A 38 -23.42 17.84 -0.98
CA GLY A 38 -21.97 17.79 -1.08
C GLY A 38 -21.31 16.75 -0.19
N ALA A 39 -22.08 15.95 0.57
CA ALA A 39 -21.55 14.88 1.42
C ALA A 39 -20.72 13.86 0.61
N THR A 40 -21.05 13.63 -0.66
CA THR A 40 -20.29 12.76 -1.56
C THR A 40 -18.92 13.33 -1.97
N LYS A 41 -18.67 14.62 -1.71
CA LYS A 41 -17.40 15.30 -1.95
C LYS A 41 -16.55 15.43 -0.69
N ALA A 42 -17.14 15.19 0.49
CA ALA A 42 -16.39 15.24 1.73
C ALA A 42 -15.29 14.15 1.68
N PRO A 43 -14.05 14.47 2.08
CA PRO A 43 -13.01 13.45 2.21
C PRO A 43 -13.49 12.38 3.19
N ASP A 44 -13.12 11.12 2.92
CA ASP A 44 -13.45 9.99 3.79
C ASP A 44 -13.01 10.34 5.23
N PRO A 45 -13.91 10.34 6.23
CA PRO A 45 -13.57 10.68 7.60
C PRO A 45 -12.42 9.83 8.17
N ALA A 46 -12.21 8.63 7.61
CA ALA A 46 -11.08 7.79 7.99
C ALA A 46 -9.72 8.39 7.64
N ILE A 47 -9.61 9.32 6.70
CA ILE A 47 -8.35 10.00 6.41
C ILE A 47 -7.86 10.77 7.64
N ALA A 48 -8.77 11.49 8.33
CA ALA A 48 -8.40 12.21 9.55
C ALA A 48 -8.01 11.25 10.69
N GLU A 49 -8.80 10.19 10.87
CA GLU A 49 -8.55 9.16 11.89
C GLU A 49 -7.23 8.40 11.68
N ILE A 50 -6.92 8.05 10.43
CA ILE A 50 -5.62 7.46 10.04
C ILE A 50 -4.48 8.44 10.34
N GLY A 51 -4.68 9.73 10.07
CA GLY A 51 -3.70 10.77 10.38
C GLY A 51 -3.39 10.85 11.87
N GLU A 52 -4.41 10.78 12.73
CA GLU A 52 -4.24 10.71 14.18
C GLU A 52 -3.56 9.40 14.60
N LYS A 53 -3.99 8.25 14.06
CA LYS A 53 -3.41 6.95 14.42
C LYS A 53 -1.96 6.79 14.02
N LEU A 54 -1.55 7.35 12.89
CA LEU A 54 -0.18 7.26 12.40
C LEU A 54 0.68 8.47 12.81
N SER A 55 0.19 9.30 13.72
CA SER A 55 0.92 10.47 14.23
C SER A 55 2.13 10.09 15.10
N SER A 56 2.10 8.92 15.74
CA SER A 56 3.22 8.34 16.51
C SER A 56 4.32 7.74 15.63
N VAL A 57 4.08 7.58 14.32
CA VAL A 57 5.05 7.00 13.38
C VAL A 57 5.95 8.09 12.81
N LYS A 58 7.25 8.07 13.18
CA LYS A 58 8.20 9.13 12.81
C LYS A 58 8.52 9.15 11.32
N HIS A 59 8.79 7.99 10.72
CA HIS A 59 9.11 7.87 9.30
C HIS A 59 8.22 6.84 8.60
N LYS A 60 7.70 7.21 7.43
CA LYS A 60 6.84 6.36 6.58
C LYS A 60 7.46 6.24 5.20
N ILE A 61 7.83 5.01 4.82
CA ILE A 61 8.51 4.71 3.55
C ILE A 61 7.66 3.76 2.74
N LEU A 62 7.29 4.15 1.53
CA LEU A 62 6.57 3.29 0.59
C LEU A 62 7.57 2.56 -0.30
N VAL A 63 7.38 1.26 -0.48
CA VAL A 63 8.19 0.46 -1.42
C VAL A 63 7.32 0.11 -2.63
N LEU A 64 7.66 0.71 -3.77
CA LEU A 64 6.91 0.63 -5.02
C LEU A 64 7.64 -0.26 -6.03
N SER A 65 6.90 -0.83 -6.98
CA SER A 65 7.49 -1.49 -8.15
C SER A 65 6.55 -1.44 -9.33
N GLY A 66 7.08 -1.24 -10.54
CA GLY A 66 6.24 -1.15 -11.74
C GLY A 66 5.68 -2.48 -12.24
N LYS A 67 6.25 -3.61 -11.81
CA LYS A 67 5.82 -4.96 -12.21
C LYS A 67 6.03 -5.97 -11.08
N GLY A 68 5.29 -7.08 -11.11
CA GLY A 68 5.49 -8.21 -10.21
C GLY A 68 6.83 -8.92 -10.47
N GLY A 69 7.37 -9.57 -9.43
CA GLY A 69 8.56 -10.42 -9.56
C GLY A 69 9.92 -9.70 -9.56
N VAL A 70 9.97 -8.38 -9.35
CA VAL A 70 11.25 -7.63 -9.22
C VAL A 70 11.94 -7.79 -7.86
N GLY A 71 11.34 -8.53 -6.93
CA GLY A 71 11.83 -8.70 -5.56
C GLY A 71 11.51 -7.53 -4.62
N LYS A 72 10.42 -6.80 -4.89
CA LYS A 72 9.91 -5.70 -4.05
C LYS A 72 9.75 -6.12 -2.58
N SER A 73 8.95 -7.15 -2.33
CA SER A 73 8.66 -7.65 -0.97
C SER A 73 9.91 -8.17 -0.25
N THR A 74 10.84 -8.82 -0.97
CA THR A 74 12.14 -9.22 -0.43
C THR A 74 12.97 -8.01 0.00
N PHE A 75 12.99 -6.95 -0.82
CA PHE A 75 13.66 -5.71 -0.46
C PHE A 75 13.00 -5.05 0.75
N SER A 76 11.67 -4.98 0.80
CA SER A 76 10.91 -4.43 1.94
C SER A 76 11.26 -5.14 3.26
N ALA A 77 11.29 -6.48 3.23
CA ALA A 77 11.72 -7.32 4.36
C ALA A 77 13.17 -7.05 4.80
N HIS A 78 14.11 -7.01 3.85
CA HIS A 78 15.50 -6.73 4.16
C HIS A 78 15.72 -5.30 4.68
N LEU A 79 15.01 -4.31 4.14
CA LEU A 79 15.06 -2.94 4.62
C LEU A 79 14.55 -2.86 6.07
N ALA A 80 13.46 -3.56 6.38
CA ALA A 80 12.91 -3.62 7.73
C ALA A 80 13.91 -4.25 8.72
N HIS A 81 14.49 -5.41 8.40
CA HIS A 81 15.52 -6.02 9.22
C HIS A 81 16.78 -5.14 9.36
N ALA A 82 17.21 -4.47 8.29
CA ALA A 82 18.37 -3.58 8.35
C ALA A 82 18.13 -2.40 9.30
N LEU A 83 16.93 -1.83 9.30
CA LEU A 83 16.56 -0.76 10.24
C LEU A 83 16.42 -1.30 11.67
N ALA A 84 15.83 -2.48 11.84
CA ALA A 84 15.64 -3.12 13.15
C ALA A 84 16.95 -3.64 13.76
N SER A 85 18.02 -3.80 12.98
CA SER A 85 19.35 -4.17 13.48
C SER A 85 19.91 -3.18 14.50
N ASP A 86 19.39 -1.95 14.51
CA ASP A 86 19.53 -1.03 15.61
C ASP A 86 18.40 -1.26 16.62
N SER A 87 18.72 -1.94 17.72
CA SER A 87 17.79 -2.27 18.82
C SER A 87 17.17 -1.05 19.51
N THR A 88 17.62 0.17 19.20
CA THR A 88 17.03 1.40 19.71
C THR A 88 15.88 1.93 18.87
N LYS A 89 15.63 1.32 17.70
CA LYS A 89 14.59 1.70 16.76
C LYS A 89 13.42 0.72 16.79
N GLU A 90 12.21 1.24 16.79
CA GLU A 90 10.98 0.46 16.58
C GLU A 90 10.60 0.48 15.10
N VAL A 91 10.48 -0.70 14.48
CA VAL A 91 10.27 -0.86 13.04
C VAL A 91 9.05 -1.72 12.77
N ALA A 92 8.26 -1.31 11.79
CA ALA A 92 7.13 -2.09 11.30
C ALA A 92 7.15 -2.25 9.78
N LEU A 93 6.70 -3.41 9.33
CA LEU A 93 6.48 -3.73 7.92
C LEU A 93 4.99 -4.04 7.69
N LEU A 94 4.35 -3.21 6.87
CA LEU A 94 2.97 -3.39 6.45
C LEU A 94 2.94 -3.90 5.01
N ASP A 95 2.42 -5.11 4.82
CA ASP A 95 2.17 -5.74 3.53
C ASP A 95 0.73 -5.47 3.07
N VAL A 96 0.59 -4.63 2.04
CA VAL A 96 -0.69 -4.33 1.39
C VAL A 96 -0.80 -5.00 0.01
N ASP A 97 0.08 -5.95 -0.33
CA ASP A 97 -0.02 -6.75 -1.56
C ASP A 97 -1.06 -7.88 -1.41
N ILE A 98 -2.33 -7.47 -1.44
CA ILE A 98 -3.47 -8.35 -1.12
C ILE A 98 -3.58 -9.58 -2.04
N CYS A 99 -3.10 -9.47 -3.28
CA CYS A 99 -3.23 -10.53 -4.29
C CYS A 99 -2.18 -11.64 -4.13
N GLY A 100 -1.07 -11.36 -3.47
CA GLY A 100 0.07 -12.26 -3.38
C GLY A 100 0.95 -11.94 -2.18
N PRO A 101 0.39 -12.01 -0.96
CA PRO A 101 1.15 -11.70 0.26
C PRO A 101 2.34 -12.64 0.34
N SER A 102 3.54 -12.07 0.31
CA SER A 102 4.78 -12.83 0.39
C SER A 102 5.57 -12.55 1.66
N ILE A 103 5.23 -11.48 2.38
CA ILE A 103 5.93 -11.04 3.58
C ILE A 103 5.87 -12.09 4.71
N PRO A 104 4.72 -12.70 5.07
CA PRO A 104 4.69 -13.73 6.11
C PRO A 104 5.70 -14.85 5.86
N ARG A 105 5.79 -15.32 4.61
CA ARG A 105 6.75 -16.36 4.21
C ARG A 105 8.19 -15.89 4.23
N ILE A 106 8.48 -14.70 3.71
CA ILE A 106 9.84 -14.14 3.68
C ILE A 106 10.38 -13.92 5.10
N MET A 107 9.51 -13.51 6.02
CA MET A 107 9.86 -13.22 7.42
C MET A 107 9.78 -14.47 8.34
N GLY A 108 9.41 -15.64 7.81
CA GLY A 108 9.31 -16.87 8.61
C GLY A 108 8.11 -16.92 9.57
N LEU A 109 7.04 -16.16 9.28
CA LEU A 109 5.81 -16.04 10.07
C LEU A 109 4.63 -16.83 9.48
N GLU A 110 4.89 -17.89 8.70
CA GLU A 110 3.81 -18.73 8.15
C GLU A 110 3.06 -19.45 9.27
N GLY A 111 1.73 -19.33 9.28
CA GLY A 111 0.86 -19.92 10.30
C GLY A 111 0.55 -19.02 11.48
N GLU A 112 1.22 -17.87 11.60
CA GLU A 112 0.87 -16.85 12.58
C GLU A 112 -0.47 -16.18 12.25
N GLN A 113 -1.16 -15.72 13.28
CA GLN A 113 -2.46 -15.07 13.17
C GLN A 113 -2.48 -13.73 13.89
N VAL A 114 -3.22 -12.77 13.32
CA VAL A 114 -3.44 -11.48 13.98
C VAL A 114 -4.36 -11.68 15.18
N HIS A 115 -3.95 -11.13 16.32
CA HIS A 115 -4.81 -11.04 17.49
C HIS A 115 -5.57 -9.73 17.49
N GLN A 116 -6.89 -9.80 17.73
CA GLN A 116 -7.72 -8.63 17.95
C GLN A 116 -7.84 -8.36 19.45
N SER A 117 -7.47 -7.15 19.85
CA SER A 117 -7.54 -6.65 21.22
C SER A 117 -8.53 -5.47 21.33
N GLY A 118 -8.67 -4.91 22.53
CA GLY A 118 -9.49 -3.71 22.75
C GLY A 118 -8.94 -2.43 22.10
N SER A 119 -7.63 -2.38 21.80
CA SER A 119 -6.98 -1.23 21.15
C SER A 119 -6.90 -1.36 19.62
N GLY A 120 -7.13 -2.55 19.08
CA GLY A 120 -7.03 -2.83 17.66
C GLY A 120 -6.44 -4.21 17.36
N TRP A 121 -5.98 -4.38 16.13
CA TRP A 121 -5.21 -5.54 15.68
C TRP A 121 -3.76 -5.42 16.15
N SER A 122 -3.29 -6.42 16.87
CA SER A 122 -1.88 -6.52 17.26
C SER A 122 -1.08 -7.09 16.10
N PRO A 123 -0.03 -6.40 15.62
CA PRO A 123 0.85 -6.94 14.59
C PRO A 123 1.64 -8.15 15.13
N VAL A 124 2.14 -8.97 14.21
CA VAL A 124 2.95 -10.15 14.51
C VAL A 124 4.42 -9.73 14.58
N TYR A 125 5.12 -10.06 15.67
CA TYR A 125 6.51 -9.68 15.86
C TYR A 125 7.45 -10.75 15.33
N VAL A 126 8.43 -10.33 14.53
CA VAL A 126 9.54 -11.17 14.04
C VAL A 126 10.68 -11.18 15.05
N ASP A 127 10.97 -10.02 15.60
CA ASP A 127 11.95 -9.75 16.66
C ASP A 127 11.33 -8.74 17.64
N ASP A 128 11.99 -8.48 18.78
CA ASP A 128 11.49 -7.60 19.85
C ASP A 128 11.09 -6.18 19.36
N ASN A 129 11.75 -5.67 18.33
CA ASN A 129 11.55 -4.31 17.77
C ASN A 129 11.14 -4.32 16.28
N LEU A 130 10.68 -5.47 15.77
CA LEU A 130 10.26 -5.61 14.37
C LEU A 130 8.88 -6.29 14.27
N ALA A 131 7.88 -5.47 13.98
CA ALA A 131 6.49 -5.89 13.81
C ALA A 131 6.10 -6.01 12.33
N VAL A 132 5.20 -6.94 12.03
CA VAL A 132 4.69 -7.21 10.68
C VAL A 132 3.17 -7.28 10.69
N MET A 133 2.53 -6.65 9.71
CA MET A 133 1.12 -6.86 9.41
C MET A 133 0.97 -7.22 7.93
N SER A 134 0.24 -8.28 7.63
CA SER A 134 -0.04 -8.73 6.27
C SER A 134 -1.44 -9.31 6.18
N ILE A 135 -2.05 -9.22 5.00
CA ILE A 135 -3.29 -9.94 4.72
C ILE A 135 -3.14 -11.45 4.89
N GLY A 136 -1.92 -11.99 4.71
CA GLY A 136 -1.66 -13.42 4.82
C GLY A 136 -2.02 -14.00 6.20
N PHE A 137 -1.97 -13.19 7.26
CA PHE A 137 -2.35 -13.59 8.62
C PHE A 137 -3.87 -13.67 8.85
N LEU A 138 -4.67 -13.09 7.94
CA LEU A 138 -6.13 -13.08 8.02
C LEU A 138 -6.77 -14.14 7.12
N LEU A 139 -5.98 -14.82 6.27
CA LEU A 139 -6.44 -15.90 5.41
C LEU A 139 -6.54 -17.20 6.20
N SER A 140 -7.55 -18.02 5.87
CA SER A 140 -7.75 -19.31 6.52
C SER A 140 -6.76 -20.37 6.01
N SER A 141 -6.36 -20.26 4.74
CA SER A 141 -5.32 -21.06 4.13
C SER A 141 -4.39 -20.20 3.26
N PRO A 142 -3.08 -20.49 3.20
CA PRO A 142 -2.14 -19.85 2.27
C PRO A 142 -2.52 -20.08 0.79
N ASP A 143 -3.25 -21.16 0.49
CA ASP A 143 -3.68 -21.50 -0.86
C ASP A 143 -5.01 -20.83 -1.27
N ASP A 144 -5.64 -20.09 -0.36
CA ASP A 144 -6.89 -19.40 -0.65
C ASP A 144 -6.66 -18.27 -1.66
N ALA A 145 -7.17 -18.45 -2.87
CA ALA A 145 -7.13 -17.42 -3.89
C ALA A 145 -7.93 -16.17 -3.44
N VAL A 146 -7.23 -15.08 -3.15
CA VAL A 146 -7.84 -13.80 -2.74
C VAL A 146 -8.40 -13.07 -3.96
N ILE A 147 -9.59 -13.49 -4.41
CA ILE A 147 -10.30 -12.85 -5.53
C ILE A 147 -11.18 -11.73 -4.98
N TRP A 148 -10.57 -10.62 -4.58
CA TRP A 148 -11.30 -9.47 -4.01
C TRP A 148 -11.46 -8.34 -5.03
N ARG A 149 -12.67 -7.78 -5.09
CA ARG A 149 -12.96 -6.58 -5.90
C ARG A 149 -12.34 -5.33 -5.26
N GLY A 150 -12.01 -4.34 -6.08
CA GLY A 150 -11.34 -3.09 -5.67
C GLY A 150 -11.86 -2.46 -4.36
N PRO A 151 -13.17 -2.27 -4.16
CA PRO A 151 -13.70 -1.68 -2.93
C PRO A 151 -13.33 -2.46 -1.67
N LYS A 152 -13.30 -3.80 -1.73
CA LYS A 152 -12.92 -4.65 -0.60
C LYS A 152 -11.42 -4.54 -0.30
N LYS A 153 -10.59 -4.45 -1.33
CA LYS A 153 -9.14 -4.21 -1.18
C LYS A 153 -8.85 -2.86 -0.54
N ASN A 154 -9.49 -1.79 -1.04
CA ASN A 154 -9.34 -0.45 -0.47
C ASN A 154 -9.82 -0.38 0.98
N GLY A 155 -10.93 -1.05 1.28
CA GLY A 155 -11.43 -1.20 2.65
C GLY A 155 -10.41 -1.89 3.57
N MET A 156 -9.72 -2.92 3.09
CA MET A 156 -8.68 -3.61 3.87
C MET A 156 -7.44 -2.72 4.09
N ILE A 157 -6.98 -1.99 3.08
CA ILE A 157 -5.87 -1.03 3.22
C ILE A 157 -6.24 0.02 4.29
N LYS A 158 -7.44 0.59 4.20
CA LYS A 158 -7.98 1.51 5.19
C LYS A 158 -8.00 0.88 6.59
N GLN A 159 -8.41 -0.38 6.69
CA GLN A 159 -8.46 -1.09 7.96
C GLN A 159 -7.06 -1.29 8.56
N PHE A 160 -6.05 -1.67 7.76
CA PHE A 160 -4.69 -1.79 8.27
C PHE A 160 -4.09 -0.47 8.77
N LEU A 161 -4.40 0.65 8.10
CA LEU A 161 -3.90 1.95 8.52
C LEU A 161 -4.62 2.50 9.76
N LYS A 162 -5.86 2.07 10.01
CA LYS A 162 -6.72 2.59 11.07
C LYS A 162 -6.74 1.72 12.32
N ASP A 163 -6.91 0.42 12.13
CA ASP A 163 -7.27 -0.52 13.20
C ASP A 163 -6.06 -1.29 13.74
N VAL A 164 -4.89 -1.20 13.10
CA VAL A 164 -3.66 -1.83 13.62
C VAL A 164 -3.05 -0.96 14.70
N ASP A 165 -2.76 -1.58 15.84
CA ASP A 165 -2.12 -0.92 16.96
C ASP A 165 -0.59 -0.99 16.79
N TRP A 166 -0.06 0.03 16.13
CA TRP A 166 1.37 0.16 15.84
C TRP A 166 2.21 0.63 17.02
N GLY A 167 1.58 1.22 18.05
CA GLY A 167 2.30 1.89 19.13
C GLY A 167 3.14 3.08 18.65
N GLU A 168 4.34 3.21 19.22
CA GLU A 168 5.34 4.22 18.83
C GLU A 168 6.33 3.59 17.86
N LEU A 169 6.47 4.14 16.66
CA LEU A 169 7.37 3.59 15.63
C LEU A 169 8.36 4.64 15.14
N ASP A 170 9.61 4.24 14.96
CA ASP A 170 10.59 5.02 14.22
C ASP A 170 10.36 4.89 12.71
N TYR A 171 10.08 3.68 12.22
CA TYR A 171 9.90 3.41 10.79
C TYR A 171 8.70 2.51 10.52
N LEU A 172 7.81 2.96 9.64
CA LEU A 172 6.79 2.14 9.00
C LEU A 172 7.12 1.98 7.52
N ILE A 173 7.43 0.75 7.10
CA ILE A 173 7.71 0.39 5.72
C ILE A 173 6.43 -0.21 5.15
N VAL A 174 5.97 0.31 4.01
CA VAL A 174 4.74 -0.17 3.36
C VAL A 174 5.10 -0.86 2.05
N ASP A 175 4.92 -2.18 2.01
CA ASP A 175 5.08 -3.00 0.80
C ASP A 175 3.81 -2.92 -0.05
N THR A 176 3.85 -2.11 -1.12
CA THR A 176 2.66 -1.87 -1.96
C THR A 176 2.45 -2.99 -2.99
N PRO A 177 1.27 -3.17 -3.59
CA PRO A 177 1.12 -4.08 -4.74
C PRO A 177 2.02 -3.67 -5.93
N PRO A 178 2.28 -4.54 -6.91
CA PRO A 178 2.98 -4.16 -8.14
C PRO A 178 2.12 -3.35 -9.11
N GLY A 179 2.77 -2.46 -9.86
CA GLY A 179 2.20 -1.63 -10.92
C GLY A 179 1.31 -0.49 -10.41
N THR A 180 0.94 0.44 -11.30
CA THR A 180 0.18 1.66 -10.95
C THR A 180 -1.32 1.43 -10.80
N SER A 181 -1.71 0.50 -9.94
CA SER A 181 -3.09 0.09 -9.70
C SER A 181 -3.86 1.05 -8.78
N ASP A 182 -5.19 0.90 -8.65
CA ASP A 182 -6.02 1.75 -7.78
C ASP A 182 -5.61 1.64 -6.29
N GLU A 183 -4.96 0.53 -5.90
CA GLU A 183 -4.41 0.34 -4.55
C GLU A 183 -3.34 1.38 -4.20
N HIS A 184 -2.50 1.79 -5.17
CA HIS A 184 -1.46 2.83 -4.97
C HIS A 184 -2.07 4.21 -4.69
N LEU A 185 -3.12 4.56 -5.44
CA LEU A 185 -3.85 5.80 -5.19
C LEU A 185 -4.52 5.78 -3.83
N SER A 186 -5.07 4.62 -3.43
CA SER A 186 -5.77 4.45 -2.17
C SER A 186 -4.82 4.63 -0.98
N ILE A 187 -3.65 3.99 -0.98
CA ILE A 187 -2.67 4.16 0.10
C ILE A 187 -2.19 5.62 0.21
N VAL A 188 -1.87 6.28 -0.91
CA VAL A 188 -1.42 7.68 -0.90
C VAL A 188 -2.54 8.62 -0.45
N GLN A 189 -3.79 8.34 -0.86
CA GLN A 189 -4.95 9.13 -0.42
C GLN A 189 -5.22 8.97 1.08
N TYR A 190 -5.18 7.75 1.61
CA TYR A 190 -5.39 7.52 3.04
C TYR A 190 -4.27 8.09 3.90
N LEU A 191 -3.04 8.09 3.38
CA LEU A 191 -1.90 8.73 4.03
C LEU A 191 -1.83 10.24 3.80
N SER A 192 -2.75 10.85 3.04
CA SER A 192 -2.65 12.28 2.69
C SER A 192 -2.73 13.26 3.87
N SER A 193 -3.25 12.82 5.01
CA SER A 193 -3.29 13.58 6.27
C SER A 193 -2.05 13.41 7.14
N THR A 194 -1.13 12.50 6.79
CA THR A 194 0.13 12.27 7.48
C THR A 194 1.30 12.53 6.54
N PRO A 195 2.40 13.14 7.02
CA PRO A 195 3.64 13.22 6.24
C PRO A 195 4.13 11.81 5.86
N VAL A 196 4.53 11.65 4.59
CA VAL A 196 5.21 10.47 4.07
C VAL A 196 6.59 10.93 3.59
N ASP A 197 7.65 10.35 4.14
CA ASP A 197 9.03 10.76 3.86
C ASP A 197 9.44 10.47 2.41
N GLY A 198 8.88 9.40 1.84
CA GLY A 198 8.92 9.16 0.41
C GLY A 198 8.82 7.69 0.03
N ALA A 199 9.14 7.44 -1.24
CA ALA A 199 9.07 6.15 -1.87
C ALA A 199 10.43 5.66 -2.37
N VAL A 200 10.64 4.35 -2.25
CA VAL A 200 11.73 3.62 -2.89
C VAL A 200 11.15 2.79 -4.02
N ILE A 201 11.68 2.93 -5.24
CA ILE A 201 11.19 2.22 -6.42
C ILE A 201 12.11 1.04 -6.73
N ILE A 202 11.57 -0.17 -6.75
CA ILE A 202 12.30 -1.40 -7.04
C ILE A 202 12.15 -1.79 -8.51
N THR A 203 13.26 -2.13 -9.15
CA THR A 203 13.30 -2.57 -10.55
C THR A 203 14.35 -3.65 -10.77
N THR A 204 14.41 -4.18 -11.99
CA THR A 204 15.45 -5.09 -12.49
C THR A 204 16.05 -4.56 -13.79
N PRO A 205 17.28 -4.94 -14.17
CA PRO A 205 17.94 -4.45 -15.39
C PRO A 205 17.21 -4.78 -16.69
N GLN A 206 16.31 -5.77 -16.68
CA GLN A 206 15.54 -6.21 -17.83
C GLN A 206 14.78 -5.04 -18.47
N GLU A 207 14.90 -4.88 -19.79
CA GLU A 207 14.42 -3.71 -20.54
C GLU A 207 12.91 -3.44 -20.37
N VAL A 208 12.10 -4.50 -20.22
CA VAL A 208 10.65 -4.40 -19.96
C VAL A 208 10.36 -3.63 -18.65
N SER A 209 11.18 -3.81 -17.62
CA SER A 209 11.01 -3.15 -16.31
C SER A 209 11.28 -1.65 -16.38
N LEU A 210 12.14 -1.18 -17.28
CA LEU A 210 12.51 0.23 -17.40
C LEU A 210 11.31 1.10 -17.82
N GLN A 211 10.43 0.56 -18.65
CA GLN A 211 9.21 1.27 -19.04
C GLN A 211 8.26 1.43 -17.85
N ASP A 212 8.14 0.41 -17.00
CA ASP A 212 7.26 0.44 -15.84
C ASP A 212 7.81 1.35 -14.73
N VAL A 213 9.13 1.39 -14.52
CA VAL A 213 9.77 2.37 -13.62
C VAL A 213 9.45 3.80 -14.02
N ARG A 214 9.46 4.11 -15.33
CA ARG A 214 9.10 5.47 -15.79
C ARG A 214 7.64 5.81 -15.47
N LYS A 215 6.73 4.84 -15.49
CA LYS A 215 5.33 5.04 -15.10
C LYS A 215 5.23 5.29 -13.60
N GLU A 216 5.94 4.52 -12.78
CA GLU A 216 5.98 4.69 -11.32
C GLU A 216 6.55 6.05 -10.89
N ILE A 217 7.66 6.49 -11.52
CA ILE A 217 8.22 7.83 -11.26
C ILE A 217 7.20 8.92 -11.59
N ARG A 218 6.51 8.80 -12.74
CA ARG A 218 5.46 9.76 -13.12
C ARG A 218 4.26 9.71 -12.17
N PHE A 219 3.89 8.53 -11.68
CA PHE A 219 2.86 8.37 -10.67
C PHE A 219 3.23 9.16 -9.40
N CYS A 220 4.42 8.91 -8.85
CA CYS A 220 4.93 9.62 -7.66
C CYS A 220 4.92 11.14 -7.86
N GLN A 221 5.37 11.63 -9.02
CA GLN A 221 5.34 13.06 -9.36
C GLN A 221 3.91 13.62 -9.40
N LYS A 222 2.94 12.90 -9.97
CA LYS A 222 1.53 13.34 -10.04
C LYS A 222 0.89 13.44 -8.66
N VAL A 223 1.18 12.49 -7.78
CA VAL A 223 0.63 12.47 -6.41
C VAL A 223 1.52 13.22 -5.41
N LYS A 224 2.60 13.87 -5.88
CA LYS A 224 3.57 14.60 -5.07
C LYS A 224 4.24 13.78 -3.97
N LEU A 225 4.40 12.48 -4.20
CA LEU A 225 5.14 11.57 -3.32
C LEU A 225 6.64 11.74 -3.57
N PRO A 226 7.45 12.13 -2.56
CA PRO A 226 8.90 12.24 -2.72
C PRO A 226 9.51 10.88 -3.09
N ILE A 227 10.50 10.87 -3.98
CA ILE A 227 11.24 9.64 -4.31
C ILE A 227 12.58 9.71 -3.60
N ILE A 228 12.81 8.77 -2.67
CA ILE A 228 14.05 8.66 -1.89
C ILE A 228 15.13 8.01 -2.76
N GLY A 229 14.77 7.03 -3.59
CA GLY A 229 15.71 6.37 -4.46
C GLY A 229 15.08 5.31 -5.37
N VAL A 230 15.91 4.79 -6.27
CA VAL A 230 15.60 3.65 -7.15
C VAL A 230 16.60 2.55 -6.85
N VAL A 231 16.11 1.33 -6.65
CA VAL A 231 16.92 0.14 -6.38
C VAL A 231 16.83 -0.80 -7.56
N GLU A 232 17.98 -1.09 -8.15
CA GLU A 232 18.12 -2.09 -9.21
C GLU A 232 18.47 -3.44 -8.58
N ASN A 233 17.45 -4.30 -8.43
CA ASN A 233 17.58 -5.64 -7.91
C ASN A 233 17.99 -6.62 -9.02
N MET A 234 18.57 -7.76 -8.64
CA MET A 234 19.00 -8.82 -9.57
C MET A 234 19.92 -8.29 -10.69
N SER A 235 20.80 -7.34 -10.38
CA SER A 235 21.70 -6.69 -11.34
C SER A 235 22.98 -7.47 -11.67
N GLY A 236 23.30 -8.47 -10.85
CA GLY A 236 24.45 -9.34 -11.11
C GLY A 236 24.44 -10.58 -10.23
N PHE A 237 25.24 -11.56 -10.65
CA PHE A 237 25.48 -12.80 -9.93
C PHE A 237 26.97 -12.91 -9.62
N VAL A 238 27.29 -13.07 -8.33
CA VAL A 238 28.66 -13.34 -7.89
C VAL A 238 28.81 -14.85 -7.78
N CYS A 239 29.60 -15.46 -8.66
CA CYS A 239 29.81 -16.91 -8.60
C CYS A 239 30.47 -17.28 -7.26
N PRO A 240 29.87 -18.17 -6.45
CA PRO A 240 30.41 -18.50 -5.13
C PRO A 240 31.79 -19.16 -5.21
N LYS A 241 32.11 -19.82 -6.33
CA LYS A 241 33.38 -20.52 -6.60
C LYS A 241 34.49 -19.59 -7.07
N CYS A 242 34.25 -18.77 -8.10
CA CYS A 242 35.30 -17.96 -8.73
C CYS A 242 35.25 -16.46 -8.43
N LYS A 243 34.20 -15.98 -7.72
CA LYS A 243 33.99 -14.57 -7.33
C LYS A 243 33.88 -13.57 -8.50
N VAL A 244 33.81 -14.07 -9.74
CA VAL A 244 33.50 -13.25 -10.92
C VAL A 244 32.06 -12.77 -10.84
N ILE A 245 31.83 -11.51 -11.21
CA ILE A 245 30.53 -10.87 -11.28
C ILE A 245 30.07 -10.87 -12.73
N ASP A 246 28.97 -11.56 -13.00
CA ASP A 246 28.30 -11.51 -14.31
C ASP A 246 26.97 -10.77 -14.18
N VAL A 247 26.63 -9.97 -15.19
CA VAL A 247 25.31 -9.33 -15.26
C VAL A 247 24.26 -10.40 -15.52
N LEU A 248 23.23 -10.44 -14.69
CA LEU A 248 22.11 -11.36 -14.86
C LEU A 248 21.31 -10.95 -16.10
N LYS A 249 21.55 -11.65 -17.21
CA LYS A 249 20.74 -11.58 -18.42
C LYS A 249 19.74 -12.74 -18.38
N PHE A 250 18.46 -12.41 -18.21
CA PHE A 250 17.34 -13.35 -18.33
C PHE A 250 16.74 -13.27 -19.73
#